data_AF-A0A1G6CZ73-F1
#
_entry.id   AF-A0A1G6CZ73-F1
#
_cell.length_a   1.000
_cell.length_b   1.000
_cell.length_c   1.000
_cell.angle_alpha   90.00
_cell.angle_beta   90.00
_cell.angle_gamma   90.00
#
_symmetry.space_group_name_H-M   'P 1'
#
loop_
_entity.id
_entity.type
_entity.pdbx_description
1 polymer ?
#
loop_
_entity_poly.entity_id
_entity_poly.type
_entity_poly.pdbx_seq_one_letter_code
_entity_poly.pdbx_strand_id
1 'polypeptide(L)'
;MKINKLALAKKQLEQIKKQGVKVKFAACGKVMIDGLPFSFSVTSAGEASNKGIVVSFSGEPVENGSLVLGTVDMHYTRNGRAHSQTKKLARIVKSDGKHIYQAKFTDAVLEDAQSSKKKAGPEELLADIASAYTFKVTPEYKPSEDAEVMVTVYPIAEPLTGLAVEWRSCTSDKDWFEHHPGALTAPPKRRFR
;
A
#
# COMPACT_ATOMS: atom_id res chain seq x y z
N MET A 1 -17.65 -3.71 -46.63
CA MET A 1 -17.03 -4.51 -45.54
C MET A 1 -17.96 -4.49 -44.33
N LYS A 2 -18.49 -5.64 -43.90
CA LYS A 2 -19.29 -5.73 -42.66
C LYS A 2 -18.34 -5.87 -41.46
N ILE A 3 -18.29 -4.87 -40.58
CA ILE A 3 -17.52 -4.95 -39.34
C ILE A 3 -18.12 -6.06 -38.48
N ASN A 4 -17.33 -7.08 -38.15
CA ASN A 4 -17.76 -8.16 -37.27
C ASN A 4 -17.83 -7.65 -35.83
N LYS A 5 -19.03 -7.19 -35.44
CA LYS A 5 -19.34 -6.65 -34.10
C LYS A 5 -18.98 -7.62 -32.97
N LEU A 6 -19.01 -8.93 -33.22
CA LEU A 6 -18.65 -9.95 -32.24
C LEU A 6 -17.14 -10.00 -31.99
N ALA A 7 -16.33 -9.82 -33.04
CA ALA A 7 -14.87 -9.73 -32.90
C ALA A 7 -14.45 -8.44 -32.17
N LEU A 8 -15.16 -7.33 -32.43
CA LEU A 8 -14.94 -6.07 -31.72
C LEU A 8 -15.28 -6.21 -30.22
N ALA A 9 -16.44 -6.78 -29.90
CA ALA A 9 -16.88 -7.01 -28.52
C ALA A 9 -15.94 -7.96 -27.77
N LYS A 10 -15.44 -9.02 -28.42
CA LYS A 10 -14.42 -9.90 -27.84
C LYS A 10 -13.11 -9.15 -27.57
N LYS A 11 -12.64 -8.33 -28.51
CA LYS A 11 -11.42 -7.52 -28.33
C LYS A 11 -11.56 -6.49 -27.22
N GLN A 12 -12.73 -5.86 -27.10
CA GLN A 12 -13.06 -4.95 -25.99
C GLN A 12 -13.13 -5.70 -24.66
N LEU A 13 -13.75 -6.89 -24.63
CA LEU A 13 -13.80 -7.72 -23.43
C LEU A 13 -12.42 -8.20 -22.99
N GLU A 14 -11.55 -8.60 -23.92
CA GLU A 14 -10.15 -8.96 -23.63
C GLU A 14 -9.33 -7.76 -23.14
N GLN A 15 -9.58 -6.55 -23.67
CA GLN A 15 -8.99 -5.32 -23.13
C GLN A 15 -9.51 -4.98 -21.71
N ILE A 16 -10.79 -5.21 -21.44
CA ILE A 16 -11.38 -5.04 -20.11
C ILE A 16 -10.86 -6.10 -19.13
N LYS A 17 -10.60 -7.32 -19.61
CA LYS A 17 -10.06 -8.43 -18.83
C LYS A 17 -8.56 -8.36 -18.62
N LYS A 18 -7.82 -7.55 -19.40
CA LYS A 18 -6.38 -7.40 -19.23
C LYS A 18 -6.11 -6.77 -17.86
N GLN A 19 -5.75 -7.61 -16.90
CA GLN A 19 -5.44 -7.19 -15.56
C GLN A 19 -4.07 -6.53 -15.61
N GLY A 20 -4.03 -5.19 -15.72
CA GLY A 20 -2.75 -4.46 -15.64
C GLY A 20 -1.98 -4.78 -14.34
N VAL A 21 -0.79 -4.21 -14.18
CA VAL A 21 -0.01 -4.40 -12.95
C VAL A 21 -0.75 -3.71 -11.80
N LYS A 22 -1.14 -4.47 -10.76
CA LYS A 22 -1.88 -3.93 -9.61
C LYS A 22 -1.37 -4.51 -8.30
N VAL A 23 -1.51 -3.75 -7.23
CA VAL A 23 -1.30 -4.22 -5.86
C VAL A 23 -2.54 -4.00 -5.01
N LYS A 24 -2.69 -4.78 -3.94
CA LYS A 24 -3.71 -4.61 -2.90
C LYS A 24 -3.06 -4.73 -1.52
N PHE A 25 -3.61 -4.08 -0.50
CA PHE A 25 -3.18 -4.34 0.87
C PHE A 25 -3.53 -5.76 1.29
N ALA A 26 -2.54 -6.48 1.81
CA ALA A 26 -2.75 -7.76 2.49
C ALA A 26 -2.98 -7.54 3.99
N ALA A 27 -2.22 -6.62 4.58
CA ALA A 27 -2.45 -6.11 5.93
C ALA A 27 -2.00 -4.65 6.01
N CYS A 28 -2.60 -3.86 6.88
CA CYS A 28 -2.15 -2.51 7.15
C CYS A 28 -2.52 -2.16 8.59
N GLY A 29 -1.52 -1.88 9.42
CA GLY A 29 -1.70 -1.56 10.84
C GLY A 29 -2.75 -0.46 11.05
N LYS A 30 -3.43 -0.44 12.19
CA LYS A 30 -4.60 0.42 12.39
C LYS A 30 -4.26 1.89 12.65
N VAL A 31 -3.17 2.13 13.37
CA VAL A 31 -2.78 3.44 13.86
C VAL A 31 -1.26 3.56 13.81
N MET A 32 -0.77 4.73 13.40
CA MET A 32 0.62 5.15 13.52
C MET A 32 0.78 5.83 14.88
N ILE A 33 1.68 5.31 15.72
CA ILE A 33 1.94 5.87 17.06
C ILE A 33 3.35 6.42 17.08
N ASP A 34 3.51 7.63 17.62
CA ASP A 34 4.81 8.30 17.74
C ASP A 34 5.90 7.38 18.33
N GLY A 35 7.00 7.22 17.59
CA GLY A 35 8.16 6.40 17.95
C GLY A 35 7.95 4.89 17.86
N LEU A 36 6.76 4.39 17.50
CA LEU A 36 6.49 2.95 17.38
C LEU A 36 6.47 2.48 15.92
N PRO A 37 7.07 1.30 15.60
CA PRO A 37 7.05 0.77 14.24
C PRO A 37 5.63 0.54 13.72
N PHE A 38 5.30 1.21 12.61
CA PHE A 38 4.09 0.98 11.83
C PHE A 38 4.39 0.04 10.66
N SER A 39 3.59 -1.01 10.52
CA SER A 39 3.77 -2.02 9.47
C SER A 39 2.54 -2.15 8.58
N PHE A 40 2.78 -2.32 7.29
CA PHE A 40 1.75 -2.62 6.29
C PHE A 40 2.35 -3.49 5.20
N SER A 41 1.52 -4.24 4.49
CA SER A 41 1.97 -5.15 3.45
C SER A 41 1.03 -5.14 2.25
N VAL A 42 1.60 -5.33 1.07
CA VAL A 42 0.83 -5.44 -0.17
C VAL A 42 1.18 -6.72 -0.91
N THR A 43 0.19 -7.27 -1.61
CA THR A 43 0.36 -8.39 -2.53
C THR A 43 0.01 -7.96 -3.93
N SER A 44 0.51 -8.70 -4.92
CA SER A 44 0.12 -8.50 -6.31
C SER A 44 -1.36 -8.85 -6.50
N ALA A 45 -2.04 -8.07 -7.32
CA ALA A 45 -3.46 -8.23 -7.67
C ALA A 45 -3.69 -8.19 -9.19
N GLY A 46 -2.62 -8.30 -9.98
CA GLY A 46 -2.67 -8.26 -11.44
C GLY A 46 -1.44 -8.89 -12.09
N GLU A 47 -1.08 -8.41 -13.28
CA GLU A 47 0.08 -8.88 -14.05
C GLU A 47 1.42 -8.65 -13.31
N ALA A 48 2.39 -9.53 -13.58
CA ALA A 48 3.75 -9.40 -13.08
C ALA A 48 4.46 -8.15 -13.64
N SER A 49 5.41 -7.61 -12.87
CA SER A 49 6.20 -6.45 -13.27
C SER A 49 7.58 -6.43 -12.61
N ASN A 50 8.60 -6.09 -13.40
CA ASN A 50 9.97 -5.87 -12.94
C ASN A 50 10.35 -4.39 -12.83
N LYS A 51 9.38 -3.46 -12.94
CA LYS A 51 9.65 -2.02 -12.90
C LYS A 51 9.78 -1.46 -11.49
N GLY A 52 9.46 -2.24 -10.46
CA GLY A 52 9.50 -1.80 -9.07
C GLY A 52 8.18 -1.24 -8.53
N ILE A 53 8.23 -0.89 -7.25
CA ILE A 53 7.09 -0.39 -6.45
C ILE A 53 7.45 0.93 -5.78
N VAL A 54 6.45 1.77 -5.57
CA VAL A 54 6.58 3.06 -4.86
C VAL A 54 5.66 3.05 -3.65
N VAL A 55 6.18 3.58 -2.55
CA VAL A 55 5.42 3.86 -1.33
C VAL A 55 5.37 5.37 -1.16
N SER A 56 4.20 5.91 -0.83
CA SER A 56 4.06 7.31 -0.45
C SER A 56 3.11 7.53 0.71
N PHE A 57 3.39 8.56 1.50
CA PHE A 57 2.57 9.04 2.61
C PHE A 57 2.19 10.49 2.36
N SER A 58 0.93 10.82 2.60
CA SER A 58 0.38 12.17 2.43
C SER A 58 -0.75 12.42 3.41
N GLY A 59 -1.10 13.68 3.62
CA GLY A 59 -2.12 14.08 4.58
C GLY A 59 -1.68 15.35 5.30
N GLU A 60 -2.61 15.94 6.05
CA GLU A 60 -2.36 17.18 6.79
C GLU A 60 -1.11 17.11 7.69
N PRO A 61 -0.85 16.01 8.44
CA PRO A 61 0.39 15.87 9.22
C PRO A 61 1.69 15.97 8.42
N VAL A 62 1.67 15.51 7.16
CA VAL A 62 2.85 15.59 6.28
C VAL A 62 3.02 17.00 5.73
N GLU A 63 1.90 17.67 5.44
CA GLU A 63 1.86 19.03 4.91
C GLU A 63 2.35 20.05 5.96
N ASN A 64 1.80 20.01 7.17
CA ASN A 64 2.16 20.92 8.26
C ASN A 64 3.49 20.54 8.96
N GLY A 65 4.03 19.35 8.68
CA GLY A 65 5.29 18.87 9.24
C GLY A 65 5.19 18.34 10.68
N SER A 66 3.99 18.03 11.16
CA SER A 66 3.79 17.34 12.44
C SER A 66 4.16 15.86 12.36
N LEU A 67 4.09 15.25 11.17
CA LEU A 67 4.60 13.91 10.90
C LEU A 67 5.91 13.95 10.11
N VAL A 68 6.94 13.31 10.66
CA VAL A 68 8.23 13.07 10.01
C VAL A 68 8.44 11.57 9.83
N LEU A 69 8.87 11.18 8.64
CA LEU A 69 9.19 9.80 8.30
C LEU A 69 10.62 9.76 7.72
N GLY A 70 11.53 9.07 8.41
CA GLY A 70 12.94 9.00 8.00
C GLY A 70 13.20 7.97 6.90
N THR A 71 12.93 6.71 7.20
CA THR A 71 13.20 5.58 6.30
C THR A 71 12.01 4.64 6.23
N VAL A 72 11.97 3.84 5.17
CA VAL A 72 11.06 2.70 5.02
C VAL A 72 11.87 1.46 4.71
N ASP A 73 11.61 0.40 5.46
CA ASP A 73 12.16 -0.92 5.24
C ASP A 73 11.16 -1.78 4.49
N MET A 74 11.55 -2.32 3.35
CA MET A 74 10.77 -3.29 2.59
C MET A 74 11.38 -4.69 2.78
N HIS A 75 10.54 -5.65 3.17
CA HIS A 75 10.86 -7.06 3.29
C HIS A 75 9.98 -7.87 2.34
N TYR A 76 10.56 -8.83 1.63
CA TYR A 76 9.84 -9.72 0.74
C TYR A 76 10.59 -11.04 0.57
N THR A 77 9.88 -12.09 0.19
CA THR A 77 10.49 -13.38 -0.15
C THR A 77 10.44 -13.57 -1.65
N ARG A 78 11.55 -14.03 -2.24
CA ARG A 78 11.62 -14.39 -3.67
C ARG A 78 12.38 -15.69 -3.82
N ASN A 79 11.81 -16.66 -4.54
CA ASN A 79 12.41 -18.00 -4.71
C ASN A 79 12.82 -18.65 -3.38
N GLY A 80 12.01 -18.48 -2.32
CA GLY A 80 12.28 -19.02 -0.98
C GLY A 80 13.40 -18.31 -0.21
N ARG A 81 13.95 -17.19 -0.71
CA ARG A 81 14.96 -16.38 -0.02
C ARG A 81 14.36 -15.06 0.46
N ALA A 82 14.65 -14.71 1.70
CA ALA A 82 14.27 -13.41 2.25
C ALA A 82 15.17 -12.30 1.68
N HIS A 83 14.55 -11.20 1.29
CA HIS A 83 15.20 -9.99 0.83
C HIS A 83 14.72 -8.80 1.66
N SER A 84 15.62 -7.85 1.90
CA SER A 84 15.28 -6.58 2.54
C SER A 84 15.93 -5.41 1.79
N GLN A 85 15.25 -4.27 1.79
CA GLN A 85 15.74 -3.01 1.25
C GLN A 85 15.30 -1.87 2.15
N THR A 86 16.24 -1.08 2.63
CA THR A 86 15.97 0.18 3.35
C THR A 86 16.13 1.34 2.38
N LYS A 87 15.13 2.24 2.34
CA LYS A 87 15.20 3.47 1.54
C LYS A 87 14.82 4.67 2.40
N LYS A 88 15.49 5.80 2.16
CA LYS A 88 15.10 7.10 2.73
C LYS A 88 13.76 7.52 2.11
N LEU A 89 12.83 7.99 2.95
CA LEU A 89 11.61 8.63 2.50
C LEU A 89 11.92 10.09 2.16
N ALA A 90 11.90 10.41 0.87
CA ALA A 90 12.13 11.77 0.41
C ALA A 90 10.84 12.60 0.61
N ARG A 91 10.96 13.78 1.23
CA ARG A 91 9.88 14.76 1.27
C ARG A 91 9.85 15.52 -0.05
N ILE A 92 8.79 15.35 -0.83
CA ILE A 92 8.62 15.90 -2.19
C ILE A 92 7.46 16.90 -2.16
N VAL A 93 7.60 18.02 -2.88
CA VAL A 93 6.52 18.97 -3.16
C VAL A 93 5.89 18.57 -4.50
N LYS A 94 4.59 18.28 -4.49
CA LYS A 94 3.80 17.98 -5.68
C LYS A 94 3.48 19.27 -6.45
N SER A 95 2.98 19.11 -7.68
CA SER A 95 2.59 20.23 -8.55
C SER A 95 1.47 21.11 -7.97
N ASP A 96 0.67 20.57 -7.04
CA ASP A 96 -0.37 21.28 -6.31
C ASP A 96 0.16 22.00 -5.04
N GLY A 97 1.48 22.01 -4.82
CA GLY A 97 2.12 22.59 -3.64
C GLY A 97 2.07 21.72 -2.39
N LYS A 98 1.42 20.55 -2.44
CA LYS A 98 1.29 19.64 -1.28
C LYS A 98 2.55 18.83 -1.06
N HIS A 99 2.83 18.53 0.20
CA HIS A 99 4.00 17.72 0.58
C HIS A 99 3.61 16.26 0.70
N ILE A 100 4.49 15.38 0.22
CA ILE A 100 4.41 13.93 0.44
C ILE A 100 5.75 13.37 0.87
N TYR A 101 5.75 12.25 1.60
CA TYR A 101 6.93 11.39 1.69
C TYR A 101 6.84 10.30 0.63
N GLN A 102 7.95 9.97 -0.03
CA GLN A 102 7.99 8.92 -1.05
C GLN A 102 9.31 8.16 -1.07
N ALA A 103 9.24 6.85 -1.30
CA ALA A 103 10.38 6.00 -1.59
C ALA A 103 10.08 5.09 -2.78
N LYS A 104 11.08 4.89 -3.64
CA LYS A 104 11.01 4.03 -4.83
C LYS A 104 11.91 2.82 -4.66
N PHE A 105 11.34 1.64 -4.89
CA PHE A 105 12.02 0.35 -4.87
C PHE A 105 12.04 -0.22 -6.28
N THR A 106 13.01 0.22 -7.09
CA THR A 106 13.12 -0.14 -8.52
C THR A 106 13.44 -1.62 -8.74
N ASP A 107 14.08 -2.26 -7.76
CA ASP A 107 14.56 -3.64 -7.89
C ASP A 107 13.52 -4.68 -7.42
N ALA A 108 12.37 -4.22 -6.91
CA ALA A 108 11.27 -5.08 -6.50
C ALA A 108 10.56 -5.68 -7.73
N VAL A 109 10.34 -6.99 -7.73
CA VAL A 109 9.70 -7.71 -8.85
C VAL A 109 8.33 -8.22 -8.44
N LEU A 110 7.27 -7.52 -8.81
CA LEU A 110 5.91 -7.96 -8.59
C LEU A 110 5.62 -9.23 -9.39
N GLU A 111 5.18 -10.29 -8.71
CA GLU A 111 4.78 -11.55 -9.33
C GLU A 111 3.32 -11.47 -9.83
N ASP A 112 2.91 -12.41 -10.68
CA ASP A 112 1.52 -12.48 -11.15
C ASP A 112 0.60 -12.98 -10.01
N ALA A 113 -0.54 -12.33 -9.81
CA ALA A 113 -1.57 -12.73 -8.85
C ALA A 113 -2.16 -14.15 -9.09
N GLN A 114 -1.96 -14.74 -10.28
CA GLN A 114 -2.52 -16.05 -10.65
C GLN A 114 -1.79 -17.26 -10.03
N SER A 115 -0.63 -17.08 -9.41
CA SER A 115 0.14 -18.18 -8.81
C SER A 115 -0.55 -18.82 -7.59
N SER A 116 -1.54 -18.16 -6.97
CA SER A 116 -2.22 -18.62 -5.74
C SER A 116 -3.54 -19.36 -5.94
N LYS A 117 -4.02 -19.54 -7.19
CA LYS A 117 -5.41 -19.97 -7.50
C LYS A 117 -5.84 -21.40 -7.14
N LYS A 118 -5.15 -22.16 -6.30
CA LYS A 118 -5.47 -23.60 -6.11
C LYS A 118 -5.87 -24.09 -4.73
N LYS A 119 -5.91 -23.28 -3.67
CA LYS A 119 -6.33 -23.79 -2.36
C LYS A 119 -7.02 -22.71 -1.54
N ALA A 120 -8.25 -22.97 -1.11
CA ALA A 120 -8.90 -22.19 -0.06
C ALA A 120 -8.48 -22.76 1.31
N GLY A 121 -8.01 -21.91 2.23
CA GLY A 121 -7.69 -22.31 3.61
C GLY A 121 -6.50 -21.57 4.24
N PRO A 122 -6.07 -21.96 5.45
CA PRO A 122 -4.93 -21.34 6.16
C PRO A 122 -3.63 -21.33 5.35
N GLU A 123 -3.44 -22.32 4.47
CA GLU A 123 -2.29 -22.38 3.55
C GLU A 123 -2.27 -21.22 2.54
N GLU A 124 -3.43 -20.75 2.09
CA GLU A 124 -3.54 -19.60 1.19
C GLU A 124 -3.18 -18.31 1.91
N LEU A 125 -3.68 -18.12 3.14
CA LEU A 125 -3.33 -16.97 3.97
C LEU A 125 -1.83 -16.92 4.25
N LEU A 126 -1.21 -18.07 4.53
CA LEU A 126 0.24 -18.16 4.70
C LEU A 126 1.00 -17.89 3.40
N ALA A 127 0.49 -18.34 2.25
CA ALA A 127 1.07 -18.05 0.94
C ALA A 127 0.95 -16.56 0.56
N ASP A 128 -0.18 -15.93 0.87
CA ASP A 128 -0.42 -14.50 0.69
C ASP A 128 0.50 -13.67 1.58
N ILE A 129 0.70 -14.08 2.84
CA ILE A 129 1.68 -13.45 3.74
C ILE A 129 3.11 -13.65 3.23
N ALA A 130 3.45 -14.85 2.76
CA ALA A 130 4.79 -15.18 2.28
C ALA A 130 5.15 -14.44 0.97
N SER A 131 4.16 -14.15 0.13
CA SER A 131 4.31 -13.38 -1.11
C SER A 131 4.14 -11.86 -0.91
N ALA A 132 3.82 -11.43 0.31
CA ALA A 132 3.60 -10.02 0.59
C ALA A 132 4.91 -9.23 0.65
N TYR A 133 4.86 -8.04 0.06
CA TYR A 133 5.83 -6.99 0.28
C TYR A 133 5.46 -6.27 1.56
N THR A 134 6.22 -6.50 2.62
CA THR A 134 5.99 -5.89 3.93
C THR A 134 6.85 -4.66 4.08
N PHE A 135 6.23 -3.55 4.43
CA PHE A 135 6.85 -2.27 4.70
C PHE A 135 6.79 -1.94 6.18
N LYS A 136 7.87 -1.37 6.69
CA LYS A 136 7.96 -0.85 8.06
C LYS A 136 8.46 0.58 8.04
N VAL A 137 7.82 1.44 8.83
CA VAL A 137 8.24 2.82 9.06
C VAL A 137 8.09 3.14 10.54
N THR A 138 8.94 4.01 11.06
CA THR A 138 8.77 4.57 12.40
C THR A 138 8.40 6.04 12.26
N PRO A 139 7.17 6.45 12.64
CA PRO A 139 6.76 7.83 12.59
C PRO A 139 7.35 8.61 13.77
N GLU A 140 7.81 9.81 13.49
CA GLU A 140 8.00 10.86 14.50
C GLU A 140 6.82 11.81 14.37
N TYR A 141 5.88 11.73 15.32
CA TYR A 141 4.64 12.51 15.29
C TYR A 141 4.58 13.45 16.47
N LYS A 142 4.57 14.74 16.17
CA LYS A 142 4.39 15.78 17.19
C LYS A 142 2.93 15.80 17.63
N PRO A 143 2.66 16.13 18.91
CA PRO A 143 1.30 16.18 19.45
C PRO A 143 0.49 17.25 18.73
N SER A 144 -0.23 16.83 17.69
CA SER A 144 -1.45 17.46 17.19
C SER A 144 -2.62 16.57 17.53
N GLU A 145 -3.84 17.10 17.44
CA GLU A 145 -5.07 16.30 17.48
C GLU A 145 -4.93 15.05 16.58
N ASP A 146 -5.69 14.00 16.88
CA ASP A 146 -5.69 12.78 16.08
C ASP A 146 -5.89 13.13 14.60
N ALA A 147 -4.92 12.75 13.77
CA ALA A 147 -4.91 13.10 12.36
C ALA A 147 -4.85 11.86 11.48
N GLU A 148 -5.25 12.01 10.22
CA GLU A 148 -5.22 10.90 9.26
C GLU A 148 -4.08 11.07 8.26
N VAL A 149 -3.40 9.96 7.98
CA VAL A 149 -2.35 9.82 6.99
C VAL A 149 -2.83 8.83 5.95
N MET A 150 -2.77 9.24 4.68
CA MET A 150 -3.01 8.37 3.55
C MET A 150 -1.72 7.63 3.20
N VAL A 151 -1.75 6.30 3.30
CA VAL A 151 -0.71 5.39 2.82
C VAL A 151 -1.08 4.94 1.42
N THR A 152 -0.21 5.19 0.45
CA THR A 152 -0.41 4.76 -0.94
C THR A 152 0.77 3.92 -1.39
N VAL A 153 0.48 2.77 -2.00
CA VAL A 153 1.49 1.89 -2.59
C VAL A 153 1.09 1.61 -4.03
N TYR A 154 2.01 1.77 -4.97
CA TYR A 154 1.70 1.60 -6.39
C TYR A 154 2.87 1.04 -7.21
N PRO A 155 2.59 0.23 -8.24
CA PRO A 155 3.60 -0.23 -9.18
C PRO A 155 4.08 0.93 -10.06
N ILE A 156 5.39 0.99 -10.32
CA ILE A 156 5.96 2.00 -11.23
C ILE A 156 5.39 1.84 -12.66
N ALA A 157 5.05 0.60 -13.04
CA ALA A 157 4.42 0.32 -14.33
C ALA A 157 3.07 1.01 -14.50
N GLU A 158 2.28 1.09 -13.43
CA GLU A 158 0.87 1.48 -13.49
C GLU A 158 0.46 2.37 -12.30
N PRO A 159 1.03 3.59 -12.20
CA PRO A 159 0.94 4.41 -10.99
C PRO A 159 -0.46 4.93 -10.67
N LEU A 160 -1.34 5.02 -11.67
CA LEU A 160 -2.68 5.62 -11.53
C LEU A 160 -3.81 4.60 -11.34
N THR A 161 -3.63 3.37 -11.83
CA THR A 161 -4.71 2.36 -11.84
C THR A 161 -4.33 1.07 -11.12
N GLY A 162 -3.05 0.91 -10.77
CA GLY A 162 -2.53 -0.26 -10.04
C GLY A 162 -2.29 -0.04 -8.56
N LEU A 163 -2.72 1.10 -8.01
CA LEU A 163 -2.40 1.53 -6.65
C LEU A 163 -3.36 0.96 -5.59
N ALA A 164 -2.84 0.80 -4.37
CA ALA A 164 -3.59 0.52 -3.16
C ALA A 164 -3.53 1.75 -2.23
N VAL A 165 -4.66 2.12 -1.63
CA VAL A 165 -4.78 3.27 -0.70
C VAL A 165 -5.43 2.82 0.60
N GLU A 166 -4.85 3.24 1.72
CA GLU A 166 -5.45 3.11 3.05
C GLU A 166 -5.28 4.42 3.83
N TRP A 167 -6.31 4.79 4.60
CA TRP A 167 -6.25 5.92 5.53
C TRP A 167 -6.00 5.39 6.92
N ARG A 168 -5.05 5.98 7.65
CA ARG A 168 -4.64 5.53 8.97
C ARG A 168 -4.50 6.70 9.93
N SER A 169 -5.03 6.52 11.13
CA SER A 169 -4.90 7.49 12.21
C SER A 169 -3.44 7.57 12.65
N CYS A 170 -3.02 8.76 13.07
CA CYS A 170 -1.71 9.05 13.63
C CYS A 170 -1.92 9.74 14.97
N THR A 171 -1.25 9.23 16.01
CA THR A 171 -1.39 9.74 17.37
C THR A 171 -0.04 9.77 18.10
N SER A 172 0.12 10.70 19.03
CA SER A 172 1.24 10.73 19.97
C SER A 172 0.95 9.93 21.24
N ASP A 173 -0.28 9.42 21.38
CA ASP A 173 -0.72 8.61 22.51
C ASP A 173 -0.10 7.21 22.48
N LYS A 174 0.76 6.93 23.46
CA LYS A 174 1.44 5.65 23.61
C LYS A 174 0.56 4.58 24.27
N ASP A 175 -0.51 5.01 24.95
CA ASP A 175 -1.44 4.15 25.70
C ASP A 175 -2.76 3.94 24.92
N TRP A 176 -2.77 4.32 23.64
CA TRP A 176 -3.92 4.25 22.73
C TRP A 176 -4.73 2.94 22.82
N PHE A 177 -4.03 1.81 22.93
CA PHE A 177 -4.65 0.48 22.98
C PHE A 177 -5.41 0.21 24.28
N GLU A 178 -5.00 0.81 25.40
CA GLU A 178 -5.68 0.68 26.70
C GLU A 178 -6.97 1.52 26.72
N HIS A 179 -6.96 2.68 26.06
CA HIS A 179 -8.09 3.60 26.02
C HIS A 179 -9.19 3.21 25.03
N HIS A 180 -8.85 2.39 24.01
CA HIS A 180 -9.78 2.01 22.94
C HIS A 180 -10.01 0.48 22.86
N PRO A 181 -10.64 -0.14 23.88
CA PRO A 181 -10.96 -1.57 23.86
C PRO A 181 -11.92 -1.97 22.73
N GLY A 182 -12.60 -1.00 22.09
CA GLY A 182 -13.55 -1.20 20.99
C GLY A 182 -12.99 -1.06 19.57
N ALA A 183 -11.72 -0.68 19.38
CA ALA A 183 -11.15 -0.47 18.03
C ALA A 183 -11.04 -1.74 17.16
N LEU A 184 -11.46 -2.90 17.67
CA LEU A 184 -11.60 -4.16 16.94
C LEU A 184 -12.92 -4.31 16.17
N THR A 185 -13.90 -3.41 16.32
CA THR A 185 -15.19 -3.55 15.64
C THR A 185 -15.52 -2.39 14.68
N ALA A 186 -15.53 -2.75 13.39
CA ALA A 186 -16.09 -2.09 12.21
C ALA A 186 -15.47 -0.74 11.73
N PRO A 187 -15.27 -0.57 10.41
CA PRO A 187 -14.80 0.69 9.85
C PRO A 187 -15.86 1.79 9.98
N PRO A 188 -15.45 3.07 10.12
CA PRO A 188 -16.38 4.18 10.20
C PRO A 188 -17.17 4.29 8.88
N LYS A 189 -18.51 4.23 8.99
CA LYS A 189 -19.40 4.52 7.86
C LYS A 189 -19.19 5.98 7.46
N ARG A 190 -18.48 6.22 6.35
CA ARG A 190 -18.42 7.53 5.69
C ARG A 190 -19.84 7.98 5.36
N ARG A 191 -20.36 8.96 6.11
CA ARG A 191 -21.49 9.77 5.66
C ARG A 191 -20.93 10.81 4.70
N PHE A 192 -21.06 10.57 3.41
CA PHE A 192 -20.99 11.64 2.42
C PHE A 192 -22.19 12.56 2.68
N ARG A 193 -21.91 13.82 3.00
CA ARG A 193 -22.86 14.92 2.81
C ARG A 193 -22.47 15.63 1.51
#